data_AF-A0AA38FZW6-F1
#
_entry.id   AF-A0AA38FZW6-F1
#
_cell.length_a   1.000
_cell.length_b   1.000
_cell.length_c   1.000
_cell.angle_alpha   90.00
_cell.angle_beta   90.00
_cell.angle_gamma   90.00
#
_symmetry.space_group_name_H-M   'P 1'
#
loop_
_entity.id
_entity.type
_entity.pdbx_description
1 polymer ?
#
loop_
_entity_poly.entity_id
_entity_poly.type
_entity_poly.pdbx_seq_one_letter_code
_entity_poly.pdbx_strand_id
1 'polypeptide(L)'
;GLRMEMSMLVWLLMAALAASFFFIRKGHNGSTTDIATVNNLSTKRVYMKSEVAQHNKRTDCWIIIKDKVYDVTSYVEEHPGGDAILAHAGDDSTEGFYG
;
A
#
# COMPACT_ATOMS: atom_id res chain seq x y z
N GLY A 1 -0.27 -23.99 25.53
CA GLY A 1 -0.64 -22.69 26.13
C GLY A 1 0.07 -21.48 25.53
N LEU A 2 1.11 -21.61 24.70
CA LEU A 2 1.87 -20.45 24.16
C LEU A 2 1.36 -19.87 22.83
N ARG A 3 0.22 -20.35 22.31
CA ARG A 3 -0.26 -19.97 20.97
C ARG A 3 -1.26 -18.81 20.97
N MET A 4 -1.60 -18.28 22.15
CA MET A 4 -2.66 -17.26 22.32
C MET A 4 -2.09 -15.83 22.42
N GLU A 5 -0.83 -15.68 22.86
CA GLU A 5 -0.15 -14.37 22.97
C GLU A 5 0.26 -13.80 21.59
N MET A 6 0.53 -14.65 20.60
CA MET A 6 0.86 -14.23 19.23
C MET A 6 -0.34 -13.60 18.50
N SER A 7 -1.56 -13.78 19.04
CA SER A 7 -2.80 -13.29 18.45
C SER A 7 -3.04 -11.81 18.78
N MET A 8 -2.58 -11.31 19.94
CA MET A 8 -2.78 -9.88 20.29
C MET A 8 -2.03 -8.92 19.36
N LEU A 9 -0.89 -9.35 18.78
CA LEU A 9 -0.17 -8.61 17.73
C LEU A 9 -0.93 -8.60 16.39
N VAL A 10 -1.64 -9.68 16.09
CA VAL A 10 -2.48 -9.81 14.88
C VAL A 10 -3.74 -8.94 14.98
N TRP A 11 -4.29 -8.73 16.18
CA TRP A 11 -5.43 -7.85 16.42
C TRP A 11 -5.08 -6.35 16.41
N LEU A 12 -3.88 -5.95 16.82
CA LEU A 12 -3.38 -4.56 16.65
C LEU A 12 -3.07 -4.23 15.18
N LEU A 13 -2.59 -5.21 14.41
CA LEU A 13 -2.37 -5.11 12.96
C LEU A 13 -3.69 -4.90 12.19
N MET A 14 -4.81 -5.43 12.71
CA MET A 14 -6.15 -5.25 12.13
C MET A 14 -6.84 -3.94 12.58
N ALA A 15 -6.50 -3.40 13.75
CA ALA A 15 -7.10 -2.16 14.28
C ALA A 15 -6.66 -0.89 13.53
N ALA A 16 -5.48 -0.89 12.89
CA ALA A 16 -4.99 0.22 12.07
C ALA A 16 -5.69 0.32 10.70
N LEU A 17 -6.44 -0.70 10.28
CA LEU A 17 -7.13 -0.73 8.99
C LEU A 17 -8.57 -0.16 9.02
N ALA A 18 -9.10 0.29 10.17
CA ALA A 18 -10.54 0.58 10.29
C ALA A 18 -10.95 2.04 10.59
N ALA A 19 -10.07 2.96 10.97
CA ALA A 19 -10.52 4.27 11.44
C ALA A 19 -9.84 5.46 10.73
N SER A 20 -10.47 5.87 9.63
CA SER A 20 -10.79 7.27 9.38
C SER A 20 -9.62 8.27 9.33
N PHE A 21 -9.06 8.50 8.15
CA PHE A 21 -8.90 9.89 7.65
C PHE A 21 -8.96 9.91 6.11
N PHE A 22 -10.02 9.29 5.58
CA PHE A 22 -10.54 9.53 4.24
C PHE A 22 -11.14 10.95 4.08
N PHE A 23 -10.85 11.88 5.02
CA PHE A 23 -11.46 13.21 5.06
C PHE A 23 -10.40 14.31 5.24
N ILE A 24 -10.15 15.04 4.15
CA ILE A 24 -9.56 16.39 4.11
C ILE A 24 -8.02 16.46 4.18
N ARG A 25 -7.37 16.23 3.03
CA ARG A 25 -6.29 17.13 2.58
C ARG A 25 -6.63 17.61 1.18
N LYS A 26 -7.32 18.76 1.15
CA LYS A 26 -7.44 19.63 -0.01
C LYS A 26 -6.01 20.01 -0.46
N GLY A 27 -5.64 19.59 -1.66
CA GLY A 27 -4.40 19.98 -2.33
C GLY A 27 -4.69 20.14 -3.82
N HIS A 28 -5.06 21.34 -4.24
CA HIS A 28 -5.13 21.72 -5.65
C HIS A 28 -3.73 21.62 -6.27
N ASN A 29 -3.61 20.92 -7.40
CA ASN A 29 -2.61 21.21 -8.42
C ASN A 29 -3.34 21.29 -9.76
N GLY A 30 -3.50 22.51 -10.26
CA GLY A 30 -4.10 22.75 -11.56
C GLY A 30 -3.11 22.46 -12.69
N SER A 31 -3.60 21.77 -13.72
CA SER A 31 -3.23 22.10 -15.09
C SER A 31 -4.38 21.71 -16.03
N THR A 32 -5.08 22.75 -16.46
CA THR A 32 -6.12 22.80 -17.49
C THR A 32 -5.55 22.50 -18.87
N THR A 33 -6.25 21.69 -19.67
CA THR A 33 -6.64 22.00 -21.06
C THR A 33 -7.47 20.84 -21.64
N ASP A 34 -8.79 21.00 -21.53
CA ASP A 34 -9.78 20.87 -22.60
C ASP A 34 -9.69 19.66 -23.57
N ILE A 35 -10.48 18.61 -23.28
CA ILE A 35 -11.54 18.02 -24.13
C ILE A 35 -12.36 17.12 -23.18
N ALA A 36 -13.37 17.74 -22.55
CA ALA A 36 -14.40 17.00 -21.82
C ALA A 36 -15.24 16.19 -22.82
N THR A 37 -15.58 14.94 -22.48
CA THR A 37 -16.59 14.05 -23.10
C THR A 37 -16.08 12.77 -23.78
N VAL A 38 -14.79 12.42 -23.73
CA VAL A 38 -14.37 11.04 -24.05
C VAL A 38 -13.76 10.33 -22.84
N ASN A 39 -14.60 9.48 -22.23
CA ASN A 39 -14.24 8.21 -21.59
C ASN A 39 -13.71 8.28 -20.15
N ASN A 40 -14.67 8.43 -19.23
CA ASN A 40 -14.62 7.88 -17.89
C ASN A 40 -14.58 6.32 -17.94
N LEU A 41 -13.56 5.75 -18.59
CA LEU A 41 -13.13 4.39 -18.29
C LEU A 41 -12.13 4.51 -17.16
N SER A 42 -12.50 3.98 -15.99
CA SER A 42 -11.53 3.66 -14.94
C SER A 42 -10.52 2.67 -15.53
N THR A 43 -9.46 3.20 -16.16
CA THR A 43 -8.38 2.39 -16.71
C THR A 43 -7.62 1.83 -15.52
N LYS A 44 -7.97 0.61 -15.11
CA LYS A 44 -7.18 -0.17 -14.15
C LYS A 44 -5.75 -0.24 -14.68
N ARG A 45 -4.81 0.41 -13.99
CA ARG A 45 -3.39 0.37 -14.34
C ARG A 45 -2.87 -1.05 -14.11
N VAL A 46 -2.16 -1.57 -15.09
CA VAL A 46 -1.50 -2.88 -15.04
C VAL A 46 -0.01 -2.61 -14.99
N TYR A 47 0.68 -3.25 -14.06
CA TYR A 47 2.10 -3.10 -13.84
C TYR A 47 2.79 -4.43 -14.09
N MET A 48 3.99 -4.39 -14.67
CA MET A 48 4.86 -5.56 -14.71
C MET A 48 5.56 -5.74 -13.37
N LYS A 49 5.85 -6.98 -12.99
CA LYS A 49 6.61 -7.25 -11.75
C LYS A 49 7.97 -6.55 -11.75
N SER A 50 8.64 -6.48 -12.89
CA SER A 50 9.91 -5.76 -13.05
C SER A 50 9.78 -4.25 -12.82
N GLU A 51 8.62 -3.67 -13.10
CA GLU A 51 8.37 -2.26 -12.84
C GLU A 51 8.26 -2.02 -11.34
N VAL A 52 7.44 -2.82 -10.65
CA VAL A 52 7.26 -2.77 -9.20
C VAL A 52 8.59 -2.99 -8.45
N ALA A 53 9.46 -3.86 -8.95
CA ALA A 53 10.78 -4.13 -8.36
C ALA A 53 11.71 -2.92 -8.28
N GLN A 54 11.46 -1.86 -9.06
CA GLN A 54 12.23 -0.62 -9.00
C GLN A 54 11.87 0.24 -7.77
N HIS A 55 10.68 0.03 -7.21
CA HIS A 55 10.12 0.76 -6.07
C HIS A 55 10.42 0.02 -4.77
N ASN A 56 11.71 -0.13 -4.46
CA ASN A 56 12.22 -0.95 -3.36
C ASN A 56 12.93 -0.15 -2.25
N LYS A 57 12.65 1.16 -2.14
CA LYS A 57 13.32 2.06 -1.21
C LYS A 57 12.35 2.55 -0.15
N ARG A 58 12.86 2.93 1.03
CA ARG A 58 12.05 3.55 2.09
C ARG A 58 11.23 4.76 1.61
N THR A 59 11.80 5.57 0.74
CA THR A 59 11.15 6.76 0.17
C THR A 59 10.39 6.50 -1.13
N ASP A 60 10.32 5.23 -1.58
CA ASP A 60 9.69 4.79 -2.81
C ASP A 60 9.46 3.26 -2.72
N CYS A 61 8.41 2.85 -1.99
CA CYS A 61 8.17 1.48 -1.57
C CYS A 61 6.82 1.00 -2.07
N TRP A 62 6.83 0.08 -3.04
CA TRP A 62 5.63 -0.58 -3.52
C TRP A 62 5.63 -2.06 -3.16
N ILE A 63 4.46 -2.66 -2.98
CA ILE A 63 4.30 -4.08 -2.69
C ILE A 63 3.16 -4.68 -3.50
N ILE A 64 3.21 -5.99 -3.74
CA ILE A 64 2.13 -6.74 -4.38
C ILE A 64 1.37 -7.55 -3.33
N ILE A 65 0.04 -7.43 -3.29
CA ILE A 65 -0.83 -8.27 -2.46
C ILE A 65 -1.97 -8.78 -3.34
N LYS A 66 -2.07 -10.10 -3.51
CA LYS A 66 -3.08 -10.76 -4.37
C LYS A 66 -3.15 -10.14 -5.77
N ASP A 67 -2.01 -10.07 -6.46
CA ASP A 67 -1.87 -9.53 -7.82
C ASP A 67 -2.29 -8.05 -7.96
N LYS A 68 -2.32 -7.30 -6.86
CA LYS A 68 -2.57 -5.86 -6.84
C LYS A 68 -1.35 -5.13 -6.29
N VAL A 69 -0.98 -4.06 -6.97
CA VAL A 69 0.14 -3.20 -6.59
C VAL A 69 -0.36 -2.11 -5.64
N TYR A 70 0.36 -1.91 -4.54
CA TYR A 70 0.11 -0.89 -3.53
C TYR A 70 1.36 -0.04 -3.34
N ASP A 71 1.22 1.27 -3.43
CA ASP A 71 2.23 2.21 -2.96
C ASP A 71 2.06 2.37 -1.44
N VAL A 72 3.05 1.92 -0.69
CA VAL A 72 3.07 1.98 0.78
C VAL A 72 4.13 2.94 1.31
N THR A 73 4.71 3.77 0.43
CA THR A 73 5.80 4.71 0.77
C THR A 73 5.50 5.53 2.02
N SER A 74 4.30 6.10 2.12
CA SER A 74 3.91 6.91 3.28
C SER A 74 3.67 6.10 4.55
N TYR A 75 3.44 4.80 4.41
CA TYR A 75 3.12 3.91 5.53
C TYR A 75 4.37 3.23 6.13
N VAL A 76 5.51 3.27 5.44
CA VAL A 76 6.74 2.59 5.89
C VAL A 76 7.13 2.96 7.32
N GLU A 77 7.06 4.25 7.68
CA GLU A 77 7.43 4.74 9.02
C GLU A 77 6.36 4.44 10.09
N GLU A 78 5.10 4.25 9.67
CA GLU A 78 3.96 4.00 10.56
C GLU A 78 3.70 2.49 10.73
N HIS A 79 4.45 1.65 10.03
CA HIS A 79 4.28 0.21 10.07
C HIS A 79 4.61 -0.33 11.47
N PRO A 80 3.65 -0.96 12.18
CA PRO A 80 3.88 -1.47 13.53
C PRO A 80 4.97 -2.53 13.64
N GLY A 81 5.27 -3.23 12.54
CA GLY A 81 6.40 -4.16 12.42
C GLY A 81 7.74 -3.49 12.10
N GLY A 82 7.79 -2.15 12.06
CA GLY A 82 8.96 -1.36 11.69
C GLY A 82 9.48 -1.71 10.30
N ASP A 83 10.80 -1.83 10.19
CA ASP A 83 11.52 -2.11 8.93
C ASP A 83 11.18 -3.46 8.28
N ALA A 84 10.40 -4.32 8.95
CA ALA A 84 9.92 -5.58 8.37
C ALA A 84 9.15 -5.39 7.05
N ILE A 85 8.50 -4.23 6.85
CA ILE A 85 7.83 -3.90 5.57
C ILE A 85 8.82 -3.80 4.40
N LEU A 86 10.07 -3.40 4.67
CA LEU A 86 11.09 -3.20 3.65
C LEU A 86 11.69 -4.52 3.16
N ALA A 87 11.52 -5.62 3.90
CA ALA A 87 12.00 -6.94 3.50
C ALA A 87 11.37 -7.41 2.16
N HIS A 88 10.19 -6.88 1.82
CA HIS A 88 9.46 -7.21 0.61
C HIS A 88 9.18 -5.98 -0.28
N ALA A 89 9.93 -4.89 -0.10
CA ALA A 89 9.80 -3.70 -0.93
C ALA A 89 10.13 -4.04 -2.40
N GLY A 90 9.22 -3.71 -3.31
CA GLY A 90 9.30 -4.03 -4.73
C GLY A 90 8.89 -5.46 -5.10
N ASP A 91 8.34 -6.26 -4.18
CA ASP A 91 7.98 -7.66 -4.42
C ASP A 91 6.59 -8.04 -3.89
N ASP A 92 6.25 -9.33 -4.02
CA ASP A 92 5.00 -9.91 -3.53
C ASP A 92 5.07 -10.20 -2.02
N SER A 93 4.18 -9.54 -1.29
CA SER A 93 4.00 -9.62 0.17
C SER A 93 2.69 -10.34 0.53
N THR A 94 2.08 -11.07 -0.40
CA THR A 94 0.78 -11.72 -0.19
C THR A 94 0.83 -12.70 0.98
N GLU A 95 1.87 -13.53 1.06
CA GLU A 95 2.04 -14.49 2.16
C GLU A 95 2.19 -13.77 3.51
N GLY A 96 3.09 -12.78 3.59
CA GLY A 96 3.30 -11.98 4.80
C GLY A 96 2.06 -11.18 5.25
N PHE A 97 1.16 -10.84 4.32
CA PHE A 97 -0.09 -10.16 4.64
C PHE A 97 -1.14 -11.09 5.30
N TYR A 98 -1.13 -12.39 4.99
CA TYR A 98 -2.13 -13.35 5.52
C TYR A 98 -1.62 -14.20 6.69
N GLY A 99 -0.30 -14.35 6.85
CA GLY A 99 0.31 -15.09 7.95
C GLY A 99 0.62 -16.54 7.62
#